data_AF-A0A8C6AC45-F1
#
_entry.id   AF-A0A8C6AC45-F1
#
_cell.length_a   1.000
_cell.length_b   1.000
_cell.length_c   1.000
_cell.angle_alpha   90.00
_cell.angle_beta   90.00
_cell.angle_gamma   90.00
#
_symmetry.space_group_name_H-M   'P 1'
#
loop_
_entity.id
_entity.type
_entity.pdbx_description
1 polymer ?
#
loop_
_entity_poly.entity_id
_entity_poly.type
_entity_poly.pdbx_seq_one_letter_code
_entity_poly.pdbx_strand_id
1 'polypeptide(L)'
;MQRRHPARTSSILVGGLNISGFQFFFNCLYPKPNAIFKLICFPWAGSGSTYFAKWGQSICDTLEVSCLRLAGRESRLEEPFAKDINHVVEEIIHALLPIIQDKPFAFFGHRYLNILKDSWGNFFTNSWLMQNTSMNIEVMKNLA
;
A
#
# COMPACT_ATOMS: atom_id res chain seq x y z
N MET A 1 36.24 -8.53 -3.94
CA MET A 1 35.64 -8.69 -5.28
C MET A 1 34.12 -8.52 -5.14
N GLN A 2 33.64 -7.28 -5.24
CA GLN A 2 32.21 -6.97 -5.17
C GLN A 2 31.56 -7.27 -6.52
N ARG A 3 30.55 -8.13 -6.53
CA ARG A 3 29.71 -8.37 -7.71
C ARG A 3 28.84 -7.14 -7.92
N ARG A 4 29.09 -6.41 -9.01
CA ARG A 4 28.22 -5.31 -9.47
C ARG A 4 26.90 -5.93 -9.94
N HIS A 5 25.81 -5.68 -9.22
CA HIS A 5 24.48 -5.89 -9.76
C HIS A 5 24.17 -4.77 -10.76
N PRO A 6 23.63 -5.07 -11.95
CA PRO A 6 23.27 -4.02 -12.90
C PRO A 6 22.07 -3.23 -12.36
N ALA A 7 22.17 -1.91 -12.43
CA ALA A 7 21.05 -1.00 -12.19
C ALA A 7 19.89 -1.39 -13.13
N ARG A 8 18.82 -1.95 -12.58
CA ARG A 8 17.58 -2.13 -13.33
C ARG A 8 16.89 -0.79 -13.38
N THR A 9 16.97 -0.15 -14.54
CA THR A 9 16.10 0.95 -14.93
C THR A 9 14.65 0.53 -14.68
N SER A 10 13.98 1.21 -13.77
CA SER A 10 12.55 1.06 -13.51
C SER A 10 11.77 1.61 -14.70
N SER A 11 11.67 0.82 -15.78
CA SER A 11 10.65 1.04 -16.79
C SER A 11 9.30 0.74 -16.14
N ILE A 12 8.54 1.79 -15.81
CA ILE A 12 7.15 1.69 -15.37
C ILE A 12 6.38 1.10 -16.56
N LEU A 13 6.17 -0.22 -16.55
CA LEU A 13 5.30 -0.88 -17.51
C LEU A 13 3.86 -0.51 -17.13
N VAL A 14 3.26 0.33 -17.97
CA VAL A 14 1.80 0.55 -17.99
C VAL A 14 1.18 -0.74 -18.52
N GLY A 15 0.87 -1.66 -17.61
CA GLY A 15 0.27 -2.95 -17.91
C GLY A 15 0.48 -3.93 -16.76
N GLY A 16 -0.63 -4.33 -16.12
CA GLY A 16 -0.76 -5.38 -15.10
C GLY A 16 0.49 -5.70 -14.28
N LEU A 17 0.61 -5.14 -13.08
CA LEU A 17 1.66 -5.55 -12.14
C LEU A 17 1.51 -7.05 -11.85
N ASN A 18 2.54 -7.84 -12.20
CA ASN A 18 2.67 -9.22 -11.76
C ASN A 18 2.84 -9.26 -10.22
N ILE A 19 2.66 -10.42 -9.59
CA ILE A 19 2.77 -10.63 -8.12
C ILE A 19 4.09 -10.06 -7.56
N SER A 20 5.18 -10.15 -8.33
CA SER A 20 6.49 -9.58 -7.99
C SER A 20 6.51 -8.05 -7.95
N GLY A 21 5.73 -7.38 -8.81
CA GLY A 21 5.55 -5.93 -8.79
C GLY A 21 4.66 -5.47 -7.63
N PHE A 22 3.62 -6.24 -7.30
CA PHE A 22 2.79 -5.98 -6.11
C PHE A 22 3.61 -6.06 -4.82
N GLN A 23 4.33 -7.17 -4.63
CA GLN A 23 5.20 -7.35 -3.46
C GLN A 23 6.38 -6.39 -3.43
N PHE A 24 6.61 -5.59 -4.47
CA PHE A 24 7.62 -4.54 -4.45
C PHE A 24 7.08 -3.27 -3.76
N PHE A 25 5.90 -2.82 -4.17
CA PHE A 25 5.26 -1.62 -3.64
C PHE A 25 4.52 -1.84 -2.33
N PHE A 26 3.99 -3.04 -2.08
CA PHE A 26 3.21 -3.34 -0.89
C PHE A 26 3.85 -4.44 -0.06
N ASN A 27 3.80 -4.25 1.24
CA ASN A 27 4.19 -5.22 2.24
C ASN A 27 2.95 -5.90 2.81
N CYS A 28 2.74 -7.15 2.41
CA CYS A 28 1.77 -8.06 3.00
C CYS A 28 2.55 -9.15 3.73
N LEU A 29 2.72 -9.00 5.05
CA LEU A 29 3.50 -9.94 5.87
C LEU A 29 2.75 -11.24 6.16
N TYR A 30 1.42 -11.20 6.13
CA TYR A 30 0.55 -12.33 6.41
C TYR A 30 -0.46 -12.48 5.27
N PRO A 31 -0.07 -13.10 4.14
CA PRO A 31 -0.97 -13.30 3.01
C PRO A 31 -2.20 -14.11 3.42
N LYS A 32 -3.39 -13.66 3.02
CA LYS A 32 -4.68 -14.31 3.29
C LYS A 32 -5.40 -14.51 1.96
N PRO A 33 -5.10 -15.58 1.19
CA PRO A 33 -5.65 -15.77 -0.16
C PRO A 33 -7.19 -15.82 -0.17
N ASN A 34 -7.78 -16.32 0.92
CA ASN A 34 -9.22 -16.45 1.10
C ASN A 34 -9.89 -15.21 1.71
N ALA A 35 -9.14 -14.14 2.02
CA ALA A 35 -9.73 -12.90 2.51
C ALA A 35 -10.72 -12.35 1.50
N ILE A 36 -11.88 -11.89 1.96
CA ILE A 36 -12.93 -11.32 1.11
C ILE A 36 -12.84 -9.79 1.04
N PHE A 37 -11.98 -9.18 1.87
CA PHE A 37 -11.79 -7.74 1.95
C PHE A 37 -10.29 -7.38 2.02
N LYS A 38 -9.90 -6.24 1.46
CA LYS A 38 -8.52 -5.72 1.51
C LYS A 38 -8.41 -4.44 2.31
N LEU A 39 -7.52 -4.39 3.29
CA LEU A 39 -7.15 -3.15 3.99
C LEU A 39 -5.79 -2.67 3.50
N ILE A 40 -5.79 -1.54 2.81
CA ILE A 40 -4.57 -0.96 2.26
C ILE A 40 -4.15 0.23 3.12
N CYS A 41 -2.98 0.08 3.75
CA CYS A 41 -2.45 1.02 4.73
C CYS A 41 -1.36 1.91 4.14
N PHE A 42 -1.34 3.17 4.56
CA PHE A 42 -0.33 4.15 4.18
C PHE A 42 0.47 4.57 5.41
N PRO A 43 1.79 4.29 5.44
CA PRO A 43 2.63 4.67 6.58
C PRO A 43 2.75 6.19 6.68
N TRP A 44 3.22 6.66 7.84
CA TRP A 44 3.62 8.06 8.00
C TRP A 44 4.82 8.40 7.12
N ALA A 45 4.99 9.68 6.80
CA ALA A 45 6.15 10.18 6.08
C ALA A 45 7.44 9.76 6.79
N GLY A 46 8.34 9.11 6.05
CA GLY A 46 9.63 8.63 6.57
C GLY A 46 9.57 7.33 7.38
N SER A 47 8.39 6.72 7.58
CA SER A 47 8.25 5.41 8.21
C SER A 47 8.39 4.26 7.19
N GLY A 48 8.69 3.06 7.69
CA GLY A 48 8.53 1.81 6.94
C GLY A 48 7.09 1.29 6.97
N SER A 49 6.80 0.31 6.13
CA SER A 49 5.49 -0.33 6.00
C SER A 49 5.17 -1.34 7.11
N THR A 50 6.22 -1.85 7.77
CA THR A 50 6.17 -2.98 8.70
C THR A 50 5.17 -2.79 9.85
N TYR A 51 4.99 -1.57 10.37
CA TYR A 51 4.07 -1.31 11.48
C TYR A 51 2.63 -1.76 11.16
N PHE A 52 2.07 -1.31 10.04
CA PHE A 52 0.73 -1.70 9.62
C PHE A 52 0.69 -3.11 9.03
N ALA A 53 1.73 -3.55 8.32
CA ALA A 53 1.76 -4.91 7.77
C ALA A 53 1.66 -5.99 8.87
N LYS A 54 2.15 -5.72 10.09
CA LYS A 54 1.99 -6.60 11.26
C LYS A 54 0.56 -6.80 11.70
N TRP A 55 -0.36 -5.91 11.35
CA TRP A 55 -1.78 -6.09 11.68
C TRP A 55 -2.40 -7.31 11.02
N GLY A 56 -1.84 -7.79 9.90
CA GLY A 56 -2.28 -9.03 9.27
C GLY A 56 -2.23 -10.25 10.20
N GLN A 57 -1.38 -10.22 11.25
CA GLN A 57 -1.27 -11.30 12.23
C GLN A 57 -2.49 -11.40 13.14
N SER A 58 -3.08 -10.26 13.51
CA SER A 58 -4.07 -10.18 14.58
C SER A 58 -5.43 -9.71 14.11
N ILE A 59 -5.58 -9.25 12.86
CA ILE A 59 -6.88 -8.97 12.24
C ILE A 59 -7.57 -10.26 11.80
N CYS A 60 -8.89 -10.22 11.60
CA CYS A 60 -9.71 -11.36 11.17
C CYS A 60 -9.24 -11.98 9.84
N ASP A 61 -9.56 -13.24 9.61
CA ASP A 61 -9.13 -13.98 8.40
C ASP A 61 -9.86 -13.58 7.12
N THR A 62 -10.96 -12.86 7.27
CA THR A 62 -11.71 -12.28 6.15
C THR A 62 -11.03 -11.04 5.55
N LEU A 63 -9.98 -10.51 6.18
CA LEU A 63 -9.34 -9.26 5.79
C LEU A 63 -7.83 -9.40 5.58
N GLU A 64 -7.35 -9.02 4.40
CA GLU A 64 -5.93 -9.03 4.04
C GLU A 64 -5.34 -7.63 4.18
N VAL A 65 -4.23 -7.51 4.93
CA VAL A 65 -3.58 -6.21 5.19
C VAL A 65 -2.34 -6.06 4.33
N SER A 66 -2.30 -4.97 3.58
CA SER A 66 -1.14 -4.57 2.78
C SER A 66 -0.75 -3.14 3.12
N CYS A 67 0.53 -2.88 3.36
CA CYS A 67 1.02 -1.54 3.66
C CYS A 67 1.99 -1.06 2.58
N LEU A 68 1.82 0.19 2.11
CA LEU A 68 2.68 0.78 1.08
C LEU A 68 4.12 0.91 1.56
N ARG A 69 5.07 0.54 0.70
CA ARG A 69 6.49 0.87 0.81
C ARG A 69 6.79 2.13 0.03
N LEU A 70 7.26 3.15 0.74
CA LEU A 70 7.68 4.42 0.14
C LEU A 70 9.04 4.27 -0.54
N ALA A 71 9.27 5.02 -1.62
CA ALA A 71 10.58 5.15 -2.23
C ALA A 71 11.64 5.58 -1.19
N GLY A 72 12.85 5.05 -1.30
CA GLY A 72 13.93 5.26 -0.33
C GLY A 72 13.76 4.50 0.99
N ARG A 73 12.84 3.53 1.07
CA ARG A 73 12.59 2.71 2.28
C ARG A 73 12.50 1.23 1.96
N GLU A 74 12.95 0.41 2.93
CA GLU A 74 12.82 -1.06 2.88
C GLU A 74 13.38 -1.62 1.55
N SER A 75 12.60 -2.42 0.81
CA SER A 75 13.02 -2.98 -0.49
C SER A 75 13.23 -1.93 -1.58
N ARG A 76 12.84 -0.68 -1.33
CA ARG A 76 12.95 0.47 -2.23
C ARG A 76 14.04 1.46 -1.76
N LEU A 77 14.98 1.03 -0.91
CA LEU A 77 16.03 1.89 -0.33
C LEU A 77 16.89 2.62 -1.37
N GLU A 78 17.20 1.96 -2.49
CA GLU A 78 18.02 2.52 -3.58
C GLU A 78 17.24 3.50 -4.47
N GLU A 79 15.91 3.59 -4.32
CA GLU A 79 15.12 4.55 -5.05
C GLU A 79 15.22 5.94 -4.41
N PRO A 80 15.33 7.02 -5.21
CA PRO A 80 15.31 8.36 -4.67
C PRO A 80 13.98 8.63 -3.96
N PHE A 81 14.02 9.39 -2.86
CA PHE A 81 12.80 9.90 -2.24
C PHE A 81 11.98 10.67 -3.27
N ALA A 82 10.66 10.53 -3.20
CA ALA A 82 9.76 11.28 -4.07
C ALA A 82 9.98 12.79 -3.88
N LYS A 83 10.03 13.51 -5.01
CA LYS A 83 10.34 14.95 -5.05
C LYS A 83 9.21 15.81 -4.50
N ASP A 84 7.99 15.34 -4.68
CA ASP A 84 6.77 16.00 -4.26
C ASP A 84 5.68 14.96 -4.01
N ILE A 85 4.57 15.42 -3.44
CA ILE A 85 3.46 14.57 -3.05
C ILE A 85 2.65 14.05 -4.24
N ASN A 86 2.66 14.75 -5.38
CA ASN A 86 1.94 14.33 -6.58
C ASN A 86 2.60 13.10 -7.21
N HIS A 87 3.94 13.07 -7.23
CA HIS A 87 4.70 11.87 -7.63
C HIS A 87 4.38 10.66 -6.75
N VAL A 88 4.29 10.85 -5.43
CA VAL A 88 3.90 9.76 -4.51
C VAL A 88 2.51 9.25 -4.83
N VAL A 89 1.58 10.17 -5.06
CA VAL A 89 0.19 9.86 -5.39
C VAL A 89 0.13 9.09 -6.70
N GLU A 90 0.69 9.60 -7.79
CA GLU A 90 0.71 8.93 -9.10
C GLU A 90 1.29 7.51 -9.03
N GLU A 91 2.40 7.34 -8.32
CA GLU A 91 3.00 6.03 -8.12
C GLU A 91 2.08 5.06 -7.34
N ILE A 92 1.51 5.52 -6.23
CA ILE A 92 0.55 4.75 -5.44
C ILE A 92 -0.62 4.31 -6.33
N ILE A 93 -1.13 5.21 -7.15
CA ILE A 93 -2.26 5.00 -8.04
C ILE A 93 -1.96 3.86 -9.01
N HIS A 94 -0.81 3.92 -9.68
CA HIS A 94 -0.36 2.88 -10.59
C HIS A 94 -0.15 1.53 -9.88
N ALA A 95 0.37 1.57 -8.65
CA ALA A 95 0.56 0.37 -7.85
C ALA A 95 -0.76 -0.25 -7.34
N LEU A 96 -1.76 0.58 -7.06
CA LEU A 96 -3.06 0.18 -6.52
C LEU A 96 -3.99 -0.47 -7.55
N LEU A 97 -3.99 0.05 -8.77
CA LEU A 97 -4.96 -0.34 -9.81
C LEU A 97 -5.09 -1.86 -10.00
N PRO A 98 -4.02 -2.67 -10.00
CA PRO A 98 -4.15 -4.12 -10.17
C PRO A 98 -4.70 -4.86 -8.95
N ILE A 99 -4.69 -4.25 -7.76
CA ILE A 99 -4.99 -4.92 -6.48
C ILE A 99 -6.47 -4.79 -6.11
N ILE A 100 -7.07 -3.67 -6.52
CA ILE A 100 -8.38 -3.23 -6.07
C ILE A 100 -9.53 -3.65 -7.01
N GLN A 101 -9.23 -4.39 -8.08
CA GLN A 101 -10.22 -4.80 -9.07
C GLN A 101 -11.07 -6.00 -8.62
N ASP A 102 -10.53 -6.89 -7.78
CA ASP A 102 -11.14 -8.21 -7.55
C ASP A 102 -11.94 -8.32 -6.25
N LYS A 103 -11.71 -7.42 -5.28
CA LYS A 103 -12.28 -7.51 -3.93
C LYS A 103 -12.58 -6.11 -3.38
N PRO A 104 -13.64 -5.94 -2.56
CA PRO A 104 -13.86 -4.72 -1.79
C PRO A 104 -12.64 -4.35 -0.96
N PHE A 105 -12.39 -3.04 -0.82
CA PHE A 105 -11.21 -2.54 -0.13
C PHE A 105 -11.49 -1.26 0.67
N ALA A 106 -10.63 -1.00 1.65
CA ALA A 106 -10.59 0.25 2.41
C ALA A 106 -9.16 0.77 2.50
N PHE A 107 -9.05 2.09 2.65
CA PHE A 107 -7.77 2.74 2.90
C PHE A 107 -7.65 3.19 4.35
N PHE A 108 -6.47 3.01 4.92
CA PHE A 108 -6.13 3.46 6.27
C PHE A 108 -4.84 4.30 6.26
N GLY A 109 -4.89 5.50 6.84
CA GLY A 109 -3.72 6.37 6.98
C GLY A 109 -4.10 7.85 6.98
N HIS A 110 -3.15 8.72 7.34
CA HIS A 110 -3.46 10.13 7.60
C HIS A 110 -3.15 11.06 6.42
N ARG A 111 -1.88 11.16 6.02
CA ARG A 111 -1.39 12.26 5.16
C ARG A 111 -1.53 11.96 3.67
N TYR A 112 -1.28 10.72 3.27
CA TYR A 112 -1.37 10.30 1.87
C TYR A 112 -2.81 10.04 1.42
N LEU A 113 -3.69 9.59 2.33
CA LEU A 113 -5.11 9.32 2.02
C LEU A 113 -5.87 10.55 1.53
N ASN A 114 -5.67 11.69 2.19
CA ASN A 114 -6.44 12.89 1.89
C ASN A 114 -6.15 13.38 0.47
N ILE A 115 -4.90 13.28 0.03
CA ILE A 115 -4.47 13.74 -1.29
C ILE A 115 -4.85 12.71 -2.36
N LEU A 116 -4.77 11.41 -2.04
CA LEU A 116 -5.29 10.36 -2.91
C LEU A 116 -6.79 10.57 -3.17
N LYS A 117 -7.58 10.88 -2.13
CA LYS A 117 -9.01 11.16 -2.25
C LYS A 117 -9.27 12.33 -3.22
N ASP A 118 -8.52 13.42 -3.08
CA ASP A 118 -8.68 14.60 -3.93
C ASP A 118 -8.27 14.34 -5.39
N SER A 119 -7.29 13.45 -5.61
CA SER A 119 -6.75 13.14 -6.94
C SER A 119 -7.52 12.04 -7.69
N TRP A 120 -8.31 11.19 -7.01
CA TRP A 120 -9.00 10.02 -7.60
C TRP A 120 -10.51 10.17 -7.85
N GLY A 121 -11.12 11.29 -7.46
CA GLY A 121 -12.54 11.56 -7.75
C GLY A 121 -13.48 10.38 -7.45
N ASN A 122 -14.34 10.01 -8.40
CA ASN A 122 -15.39 8.98 -8.25
C ASN A 122 -14.86 7.52 -8.19
N PHE A 123 -13.56 7.27 -8.35
CA PHE A 123 -12.99 5.91 -8.26
C PHE A 123 -13.23 5.28 -6.87
N PHE A 124 -13.49 6.13 -5.88
CA PHE A 124 -13.73 5.79 -4.48
C PHE A 124 -15.13 5.27 -4.15
N THR A 125 -16.04 5.18 -5.12
CA THR A 125 -17.46 4.87 -4.89
C THR A 125 -17.73 3.52 -4.20
N ASN A 126 -16.77 2.59 -4.20
CA ASN A 126 -16.86 1.28 -3.53
C ASN A 126 -15.88 1.10 -2.34
N SER A 127 -15.31 2.18 -1.81
CA SER A 127 -14.23 2.09 -0.81
C SER A 127 -14.47 2.94 0.42
N TRP A 128 -14.19 2.36 1.59
CA TRP A 128 -14.28 3.05 2.87
C TRP A 128 -12.98 3.79 3.15
N LEU A 129 -13.08 5.07 3.53
CA LEU A 129 -11.95 5.91 3.92
C LEU A 129 -11.88 6.01 5.44
N MET A 130 -10.78 5.53 6.03
CA MET A 130 -10.56 5.56 7.48
C MET A 130 -9.39 6.50 7.82
N GLN A 131 -9.70 7.67 8.41
CA GLN A 131 -8.74 8.77 8.64
C GLN A 131 -8.37 8.99 10.12
N ASN A 132 -8.03 7.95 10.88
CA ASN A 132 -7.67 8.14 12.28
C ASN A 132 -6.42 7.37 12.68
N THR A 133 -5.35 8.08 13.03
CA THR A 133 -4.11 7.49 13.55
C THR A 133 -4.26 6.93 14.96
N SER A 134 -5.33 7.31 15.67
CA SER A 134 -5.67 6.78 16.99
C SER A 134 -6.52 5.50 16.91
N MET A 135 -7.02 5.12 15.72
CA MET A 135 -7.65 3.82 15.52
C MET A 135 -6.59 2.72 15.57
N ASN A 136 -6.65 1.90 16.61
CA ASN A 136 -5.83 0.71 16.76
C ASN A 136 -6.51 -0.48 16.05
N ILE A 137 -5.74 -1.54 15.80
CA ILE A 137 -6.21 -2.80 15.23
C ILE A 137 -7.45 -3.36 15.95
N GLU A 138 -7.57 -3.12 17.26
CA GLU A 138 -8.71 -3.57 18.06
C GLU A 138 -10.04 -2.95 17.61
N VAL A 139 -10.01 -1.69 17.16
CA VAL A 139 -11.18 -1.02 16.59
C VAL A 139 -11.50 -1.58 15.21
N MET A 140 -10.47 -1.86 14.41
CA MET A 140 -10.63 -2.43 13.06
C MET A 140 -11.21 -3.84 13.07
N LYS A 141 -10.88 -4.66 14.07
CA LYS A 141 -11.49 -5.99 14.25
C LYS A 141 -13.00 -5.95 14.41
N ASN A 142 -13.55 -4.87 14.96
CA ASN A 142 -14.98 -4.73 15.21
C ASN A 142 -15.75 -4.10 14.03
N LEU A 143 -15.04 -3.64 12.99
CA LEU A 143 -15.62 -3.02 11.79
C LEU A 143 -15.69 -3.98 10.59
N ALA A 144 -15.06 -5.15 10.68
CA ALA A 144 -14.98 -6.19 9.64
C ALA A 144 -15.83 -7.41 10.01
#